data_AF-A0A1G8IZ65-F1
#
_entry.id   AF-A0A1G8IZ65-F1
#
_cell.length_a   1.000
_cell.length_b   1.000
_cell.length_c   1.000
_cell.angle_alpha   90.00
_cell.angle_beta   90.00
_cell.angle_gamma   90.00
#
_symmetry.space_group_name_H-M   'P 1'
#
loop_
_entity.id
_entity.type
_entity.pdbx_description
1 polymer ?
#
loop_
_entity_poly.entity_id
_entity_poly.type
_entity_poly.pdbx_seq_one_letter_code
_entity_poly.pdbx_strand_id
1 'polypeptide(L)'
;MTLSRLLFVALLGTSSLALAQSGGDRTFERMEQNRLAAMQSAANAEAAMQARQYHYGMELDIAKVLAVVPSEGCGVVPVRMRYLDSQGAEQELQYRAERVSCNRGK
;
A
#
# COMPACT_ATOMS: atom_id res chain seq x y z
N MET A 1 -60.05 11.95 26.02
CA MET A 1 -58.99 12.98 26.11
C MET A 1 -57.75 12.44 26.85
N THR A 2 -57.02 11.47 26.29
CA THR A 2 -55.70 11.07 26.86
C THR A 2 -54.75 10.43 25.84
N LEU A 3 -55.23 9.87 24.72
CA LEU A 3 -54.34 9.19 23.75
C LEU A 3 -53.35 10.10 22.99
N SER A 4 -53.71 11.37 22.77
CA SER A 4 -52.86 12.31 21.99
C SER A 4 -51.58 12.75 22.74
N ARG A 5 -51.57 12.64 24.07
CA ARG A 5 -50.42 13.05 24.89
C ARG A 5 -49.26 12.04 24.89
N LEU A 6 -49.49 10.82 24.41
CA LEU A 6 -48.46 9.77 24.41
C LEU A 6 -47.58 9.76 23.16
N LEU A 7 -47.98 10.41 22.07
CA LEU A 7 -47.18 10.46 20.83
C LEU A 7 -46.11 11.56 20.81
N PHE A 8 -46.21 12.59 21.65
CA PHE A 8 -45.29 13.74 21.63
C PHE A 8 -44.05 13.59 22.52
N VAL A 9 -43.94 12.56 23.36
CA VAL A 9 -42.86 12.45 24.36
C VAL A 9 -41.66 11.61 23.87
N ALA A 10 -41.75 10.92 22.74
CA ALA A 10 -40.70 9.99 22.29
C ALA A 10 -39.63 10.60 21.35
N LEU A 11 -39.75 11.86 20.92
CA LEU A 11 -38.87 12.46 19.89
C LEU A 11 -37.74 13.35 20.43
N LEU A 12 -37.55 13.47 21.75
CA LEU A 12 -36.55 14.37 22.35
C LEU A 12 -35.45 13.64 23.13
N GLY A 13 -35.20 12.36 22.83
CA GLY A 13 -34.19 11.54 23.50
C GLY A 13 -32.89 11.30 22.72
N THR A 14 -32.74 11.79 21.48
CA THR A 14 -31.54 11.55 20.65
C THR A 14 -30.64 12.77 20.59
N SER A 15 -30.42 13.44 21.71
CA SER A 15 -29.47 14.55 21.79
C SER A 15 -28.44 14.26 22.86
N SER A 16 -27.28 13.75 22.42
CA SER A 16 -25.93 13.97 22.98
C SER A 16 -25.09 12.69 23.02
N LEU A 17 -24.54 12.29 21.87
CA LEU A 17 -23.13 11.92 21.86
C LEU A 17 -22.36 13.18 21.48
N ALA A 18 -22.26 14.11 22.44
CA ALA A 18 -21.24 15.15 22.36
C ALA A 18 -19.90 14.43 22.52
N LEU A 19 -19.35 13.93 21.42
CA LEU A 19 -17.94 13.60 21.37
C LEU A 19 -17.23 14.93 21.57
N ALA A 20 -16.88 15.23 22.84
CA ALA A 20 -15.95 16.28 23.20
C ALA A 20 -14.59 15.89 22.59
N GLN A 21 -14.47 16.07 21.28
CA GLN A 21 -13.24 15.83 20.54
C GLN A 21 -12.32 16.98 20.89
N SER A 22 -11.47 16.72 21.89
CA SER A 22 -10.23 17.44 22.12
C SER A 22 -9.58 17.74 20.76
N GLY A 23 -9.25 18.99 20.50
CA GLY A 23 -8.78 19.46 19.18
C GLY A 23 -7.51 18.78 18.67
N GLY A 24 -6.81 17.99 19.51
CA GLY A 24 -5.71 17.13 19.11
C GLY A 24 -6.15 15.84 18.39
N ASP A 25 -7.29 15.24 18.74
CA ASP A 25 -7.59 13.86 18.30
C ASP A 25 -7.95 13.76 16.81
N ARG A 26 -8.68 14.74 16.26
CA ARG A 26 -9.09 14.73 14.84
C ARG A 26 -7.93 14.88 13.86
N THR A 27 -6.87 15.59 14.25
CA THR A 27 -5.69 15.78 13.39
C THR A 27 -4.86 14.52 13.35
N PHE A 28 -4.67 13.83 14.48
CA PHE A 28 -4.03 12.51 14.52
C PHE A 28 -4.82 11.47 13.72
N GLU A 29 -6.15 11.42 13.89
CA GLU A 29 -7.01 10.49 13.14
C GLU A 29 -6.94 10.75 11.63
N ARG A 30 -6.98 12.02 11.19
CA ARG A 30 -6.83 12.38 9.77
C ARG A 30 -5.45 12.08 9.22
N MET A 31 -4.39 12.32 9.99
CA MET A 31 -3.03 11.97 9.56
C MET A 31 -2.87 10.46 9.40
N GLU A 32 -3.40 9.67 10.33
CA GLU A 32 -3.39 8.21 10.23
C GLU A 32 -4.23 7.73 9.04
N GLN A 33 -5.41 8.30 8.83
CA GLN A 33 -6.25 7.99 7.66
C GLN A 33 -5.52 8.31 6.35
N ASN A 34 -4.85 9.47 6.24
CA ASN A 34 -4.07 9.84 5.06
C ASN A 34 -2.88 8.89 4.85
N ARG A 35 -2.21 8.48 5.93
CA ARG A 35 -1.11 7.51 5.89
C ARG A 35 -1.59 6.16 5.36
N LEU A 36 -2.69 5.64 5.92
CA LEU A 36 -3.29 4.38 5.50
C LEU A 36 -3.78 4.45 4.05
N ALA A 37 -4.42 5.54 3.65
CA ALA A 37 -4.84 5.76 2.27
C ALA A 37 -3.65 5.81 1.30
N ALA A 38 -2.55 6.47 1.67
CA ALA A 38 -1.32 6.51 0.87
C ALA A 38 -0.62 5.14 0.78
N MET A 39 -0.59 4.37 1.88
CA MET A 39 -0.08 3.01 1.86
C MET A 39 -0.93 2.09 0.99
N GLN A 40 -2.25 2.22 1.07
CA GLN A 40 -3.17 1.40 0.31
C GLN A 40 -3.14 1.75 -1.19
N SER A 41 -3.00 3.03 -1.55
CA SER A 41 -2.80 3.43 -2.94
C SER A 41 -1.46 2.92 -3.50
N ALA A 42 -0.38 2.95 -2.71
CA ALA A 42 0.90 2.37 -3.10
C ALA A 42 0.82 0.85 -3.32
N ALA A 43 0.16 0.12 -2.41
CA ALA A 43 -0.05 -1.32 -2.55
C ALA A 43 -0.88 -1.67 -3.79
N ASN A 44 -1.91 -0.89 -4.09
CA ASN A 44 -2.73 -1.08 -5.30
C ASN A 44 -1.94 -0.77 -6.58
N ALA A 45 -1.08 0.27 -6.57
CA ALA A 45 -0.22 0.59 -7.70
C ALA A 45 0.78 -0.55 -7.98
N GLU A 46 1.36 -1.15 -6.93
CA GLU A 46 2.22 -2.32 -7.04
C GLU A 46 1.46 -3.54 -7.58
N ALA A 47 0.22 -3.77 -7.16
CA ALA A 47 -0.61 -4.86 -7.66
C ALA A 47 -1.02 -4.69 -9.14
N ALA A 48 -1.18 -3.44 -9.60
CA ALA A 48 -1.53 -3.13 -10.98
C ALA A 48 -0.33 -3.22 -11.93
N MET A 49 0.89 -3.08 -11.40
CA MET A 49 2.11 -3.10 -12.20
C MET A 49 2.48 -4.54 -12.57
N GLN A 50 2.31 -4.89 -13.84
CA GLN A 50 2.69 -6.20 -14.35
C GLN A 50 4.20 -6.25 -14.59
N ALA A 51 4.89 -7.17 -13.90
CA ALA A 51 6.31 -7.41 -14.12
C ALA A 51 6.56 -7.82 -15.58
N ARG A 52 7.40 -7.07 -16.30
CA ARG A 52 7.89 -7.49 -17.62
C ARG A 52 8.99 -8.53 -17.44
N GLN A 53 8.92 -9.64 -18.17
CA GLN A 53 9.96 -10.65 -18.17
C GLN A 53 11.20 -10.13 -18.92
N TYR A 54 12.35 -10.12 -18.25
CA TYR A 54 13.62 -9.80 -18.88
C TYR A 54 14.10 -10.96 -19.75
N HIS A 55 14.62 -10.63 -20.92
CA HIS A 55 15.36 -11.51 -21.80
C HIS A 55 16.78 -10.98 -21.97
N TYR A 56 17.76 -11.88 -21.95
CA TYR A 56 19.16 -11.48 -22.07
C TYR A 56 19.41 -10.70 -23.37
N GLY A 57 20.05 -9.53 -23.25
CA GLY A 57 20.30 -8.64 -24.39
C GLY A 57 19.16 -7.66 -24.69
N MET A 58 18.04 -7.71 -23.95
CA MET A 58 17.01 -6.69 -24.05
C MET A 58 17.53 -5.36 -23.51
N GLU A 59 17.40 -4.29 -24.30
CA GLU A 59 17.72 -2.96 -23.83
C GLU A 59 16.69 -2.48 -22.81
N LEU A 60 17.19 -1.88 -21.73
CA LEU A 60 16.38 -1.32 -20.66
C LEU A 60 16.77 0.14 -20.48
N ASP A 61 15.77 1.02 -20.51
CA ASP A 61 15.96 2.43 -20.13
C ASP A 61 15.84 2.56 -18.62
N ILE A 62 16.95 2.35 -17.89
CA ILE A 62 16.99 2.43 -16.43
C ILE A 62 17.68 3.72 -16.03
N ALA A 63 16.92 4.69 -15.51
CA ALA A 63 17.46 5.90 -14.92
C ALA A 63 17.80 5.72 -13.43
N LYS A 64 16.93 5.04 -12.66
CA LYS A 64 17.14 4.81 -11.22
C LYS A 64 16.52 3.52 -10.72
N VAL A 65 17.28 2.66 -10.04
CA VAL A 65 16.74 1.49 -9.35
C VAL A 65 16.06 1.91 -8.04
N LEU A 66 14.82 1.45 -7.83
CA LEU A 66 14.02 1.73 -6.64
C LEU A 66 14.05 0.57 -5.64
N ALA A 67 13.90 -0.66 -6.13
CA ALA A 67 13.90 -1.85 -5.30
C ALA A 67 14.37 -3.08 -6.09
N VAL A 68 15.03 -4.01 -5.41
CA VAL A 68 15.39 -5.33 -5.93
C VAL A 68 15.00 -6.36 -4.88
N VAL A 69 14.07 -7.23 -5.22
CA VAL A 69 13.48 -8.22 -4.32
C VAL A 69 13.64 -9.60 -4.93
N PRO A 70 14.57 -10.42 -4.41
CA PRO A 70 14.66 -11.82 -4.82
C PRO A 70 13.50 -12.63 -4.22
N SER A 71 13.05 -13.64 -4.94
CA SER A 71 12.20 -14.68 -4.34
C SER A 71 12.98 -15.53 -3.33
N GLU A 72 12.24 -16.22 -2.47
CA GLU A 72 12.79 -17.19 -1.53
C GLU A 72 13.47 -18.36 -2.28
N GLY A 73 14.51 -18.94 -1.67
CA GLY A 73 15.23 -20.10 -2.20
C GLY A 73 16.74 -19.90 -2.44
N CYS A 74 17.37 -20.97 -2.91
CA CYS A 74 18.81 -21.06 -3.17
C CYS A 74 19.08 -21.29 -4.67
N GLY A 75 20.27 -20.91 -5.13
CA GLY A 75 20.64 -21.06 -6.54
C GLY A 75 19.97 -20.01 -7.42
N VAL A 76 19.58 -20.37 -8.64
CA VAL A 76 18.96 -19.43 -9.59
C VAL A 76 17.49 -19.21 -9.23
N VAL A 77 17.16 -18.01 -8.73
CA VAL A 77 15.80 -17.64 -8.32
C VAL A 77 15.27 -16.46 -9.13
N PRO A 78 13.94 -16.31 -9.27
CA PRO A 78 13.34 -15.09 -9.79
C PRO A 78 13.70 -13.88 -8.92
N VAL A 79 13.90 -12.74 -9.57
CA VAL A 79 14.16 -11.44 -8.94
C VAL A 79 13.25 -10.42 -9.58
N ARG A 80 12.52 -9.68 -8.75
CA ARG A 80 11.72 -8.53 -9.15
C ARG A 80 12.52 -7.26 -8.91
N MET A 81 12.60 -6.40 -9.92
CA MET A 81 13.24 -5.10 -9.82
C MET A 81 12.28 -4.00 -10.24
N ARG A 82 12.15 -2.98 -9.39
CA ARG A 82 11.43 -1.75 -9.72
C ARG A 82 12.43 -0.66 -10.03
N TYR A 83 12.18 0.11 -11.08
CA TYR A 83 13.07 1.19 -11.51
C TYR A 83 12.28 2.34 -12.14
N LEU A 84 12.86 3.53 -12.12
CA LEU A 84 12.42 4.67 -12.93
C LEU A 84 13.14 4.65 -14.27
N ASP A 85 12.39 4.81 -15.35
CA ASP A 85 12.95 5.07 -16.67
C ASP A 85 13.38 6.55 -16.82
N SER A 86 13.95 6.91 -17.97
CA SER A 86 14.42 8.29 -18.24
C SER A 86 13.29 9.34 -18.19
N GLN A 87 12.03 8.91 -18.34
CA GLN A 87 10.85 9.77 -18.27
C GLN A 87 10.29 9.88 -16.86
N GLY A 88 10.89 9.19 -15.89
CA GLY A 88 10.46 9.15 -14.50
C GLY A 88 9.25 8.24 -14.24
N ALA A 89 8.88 7.38 -15.20
CA ALA A 89 7.83 6.39 -14.97
C ALA A 89 8.40 5.15 -14.28
N GLU A 90 7.65 4.63 -13.31
CA GLU A 90 8.01 3.42 -12.61
C GLU A 90 7.71 2.19 -13.46
N GLN A 91 8.68 1.28 -13.51
CA GLN A 91 8.64 0.04 -14.27
C GLN A 91 8.98 -1.13 -13.36
N GLU A 92 8.39 -2.30 -13.63
CA GLU A 92 8.73 -3.55 -12.96
C GLU A 92 9.28 -4.57 -13.96
N LEU A 93 10.41 -5.18 -13.59
CA LEU A 93 11.12 -6.19 -14.35
C LEU A 93 11.27 -7.46 -13.51
N GLN A 94 11.06 -8.62 -14.13
CA GLN A 94 11.41 -9.92 -13.56
C GLN A 94 12.56 -10.56 -14.33
N TYR A 95 13.64 -10.91 -13.64
CA TYR A 95 14.76 -11.67 -14.20
C TYR A 95 15.16 -12.82 -13.27
N ARG A 96 16.16 -13.61 -13.65
CA ARG A 96 16.70 -14.68 -12.80
C ARG A 96 18.15 -14.37 -12.44
N ALA A 97 18.49 -14.56 -11.17
CA ALA A 97 19.85 -14.39 -10.68
C ALA A 97 20.20 -15.47 -9.66
N GLU A 98 21.49 -15.77 -9.54
CA GLU A 98 21.99 -16.71 -8.56
C GLU A 98 22.05 -16.09 -7.16
N ARG A 99 21.50 -16.80 -6.17
CA ARG A 99 21.67 -16.51 -4.75
C ARG A 99 22.78 -17.36 -4.15
N VAL A 100 23.97 -16.77 -4.07
CA VAL A 100 25.22 -17.43 -3.65
C VAL A 100 25.25 -17.73 -2.13
N SER A 101 24.61 -16.91 -1.31
CA SER A 101 24.80 -16.97 0.15
C SER A 101 23.85 -17.91 0.90
N CYS A 102 23.01 -18.69 0.20
CA CYS A 102 22.01 -19.52 0.87
C CYS A 102 22.57 -20.87 1.40
N ASN A 103 23.83 -21.21 1.09
CA ASN A 103 24.49 -22.45 1.51
C ASN A 103 25.76 -22.26 2.37
N ARG A 104 26.10 -21.03 2.80
CA ARG A 104 27.31 -20.77 3.63
C ARG A 104 27.07 -21.01 5.14
N GLY A 105 26.56 -22.19 5.48
CA GLY A 105 26.23 -22.58 6.85
C GLY A 105 26.34 -24.08 7.12
N LYS A 106 27.30 -24.77 6.49
CA LYS A 106 27.71 -26.13 6.84
C LYS A 106 29.17 -26.11 7.27
#